data_AF-A0A268EFI2-F1
#
_entry.id   AF-A0A268EFI2-F1
#
_cell.length_a   1.000
_cell.length_b   1.000
_cell.length_c   1.000
_cell.angle_alpha   90.00
_cell.angle_beta   90.00
_cell.angle_gamma   90.00
#
_symmetry.space_group_name_H-M   'P 1'
#
loop_
_entity.id
_entity.type
_entity.pdbx_description
1 polymer ?
#
loop_
_entity_poly.entity_id
_entity_poly.type
_entity_poly.pdbx_seq_one_letter_code
_entity_poly.pdbx_strand_id
1 'polypeptide(L)'
;AENKVIRAKEIKLPDLKDNYYYSVSFEPINDSQNKFYKFRISTNDTEPGQAPTIWASTTQVYKKGAYYLNGIKQNATLMFKVGYTPENLVKVSYLNDQYIYENLEALPRAYLINQVKFIENPDEILLQMAEGGAYNTAYIEEPINSNSFSNNQTPKIIGVENFTDHGNKITMEVNVIDKQFLVLTDNYLEDWTAYIDGKETKVYRANYIFKGIVVPEGEHSITFKYEPEYLKISLVVSVLFYLIGIGCFIILSLQKRFRIKIR
;
A
#
# COMPACT_ATOMS: atom_id res chain seq x y z
N ALA A 1 39.24 -34.26 -22.55
CA ALA A 1 39.44 -33.67 -21.21
C ALA A 1 38.31 -32.69 -20.95
N GLU A 2 37.16 -33.20 -20.53
CA GLU A 2 35.88 -32.49 -20.62
C GLU A 2 35.45 -31.95 -19.25
N ASN A 3 35.04 -30.67 -19.22
CA ASN A 3 34.33 -30.01 -18.12
C ASN A 3 35.03 -29.89 -16.75
N LYS A 4 36.31 -29.51 -16.70
CA LYS A 4 36.92 -29.07 -15.42
C LYS A 4 36.30 -27.75 -14.97
N VAL A 5 35.64 -27.75 -13.81
CA VAL A 5 35.19 -26.53 -13.14
C VAL A 5 36.42 -25.76 -12.65
N ILE A 6 36.64 -24.57 -13.21
CA ILE A 6 37.79 -23.72 -12.87
C ILE A 6 37.47 -22.70 -11.77
N ARG A 7 36.19 -22.34 -11.62
CA ARG A 7 35.66 -21.41 -10.63
C ARG A 7 34.21 -21.83 -10.33
N ALA A 8 33.82 -21.78 -9.07
CA ALA A 8 32.44 -22.02 -8.64
C ALA A 8 32.16 -21.19 -7.40
N LYS A 9 30.92 -20.73 -7.26
CA LYS A 9 30.39 -20.15 -6.04
C LYS A 9 28.99 -20.71 -5.86
N GLU A 10 28.70 -21.16 -4.66
CA GLU A 10 27.39 -21.64 -4.25
C GLU A 10 26.77 -20.60 -3.31
N ILE A 11 25.48 -20.32 -3.50
CA ILE A 11 24.74 -19.34 -2.73
C ILE A 11 23.42 -20.00 -2.37
N LYS A 12 23.07 -19.99 -1.08
CA LYS A 12 21.75 -20.44 -0.64
C LYS A 12 20.75 -19.34 -0.93
N LEU A 13 19.66 -19.67 -1.61
CA LEU A 13 18.60 -18.70 -1.94
C LEU A 13 18.02 -17.98 -0.71
N PRO A 14 17.79 -18.64 0.45
CA PRO A 14 17.32 -17.96 1.66
C PRO A 14 18.27 -16.87 2.20
N ASP A 15 19.56 -16.91 1.84
CA ASP A 15 20.53 -15.90 2.27
C ASP A 15 20.44 -14.60 1.43
N LEU A 16 19.67 -14.61 0.35
CA LEU A 16 19.47 -13.45 -0.52
C LEU A 16 18.27 -12.63 -0.05
N LYS A 17 18.54 -11.40 0.44
CA LYS A 17 17.49 -10.44 0.77
C LYS A 17 16.72 -10.02 -0.49
N ASP A 18 15.39 -9.93 -0.37
CA ASP A 18 14.56 -9.38 -1.44
C ASP A 18 15.01 -7.96 -1.82
N ASN A 19 14.90 -7.63 -3.11
CA ASN A 19 15.28 -6.34 -3.71
C ASN A 19 16.73 -5.88 -3.43
N TYR A 20 17.64 -6.80 -3.09
CA TYR A 20 19.06 -6.48 -2.88
C TYR A 20 19.94 -6.99 -4.03
N TYR A 21 21.00 -6.24 -4.35
CA TYR A 21 21.98 -6.66 -5.35
C TYR A 21 23.03 -7.57 -4.72
N TYR A 22 23.19 -8.79 -5.27
CA TYR A 22 24.26 -9.70 -4.87
C TYR A 22 25.33 -9.79 -5.96
N SER A 23 26.57 -9.44 -5.61
CA SER A 23 27.71 -9.52 -6.53
C SER A 23 28.50 -10.81 -6.32
N VAL A 24 28.69 -11.56 -7.41
CA VAL A 24 29.62 -12.69 -7.45
C VAL A 24 30.84 -12.28 -8.24
N SER A 25 32.00 -12.27 -7.57
CA SER A 25 33.29 -12.03 -8.21
C SER A 25 34.18 -13.25 -8.04
N PHE A 26 34.97 -13.54 -9.06
CA PHE A 26 35.98 -14.59 -9.06
C PHE A 26 37.34 -13.97 -9.26
N GLU A 27 38.37 -14.59 -8.68
CA GLU A 27 39.75 -14.24 -8.96
C GLU A 27 40.05 -14.35 -10.47
N PRO A 28 40.80 -13.39 -11.05
CA PRO A 28 41.19 -13.39 -12.45
C PRO A 28 41.79 -14.73 -12.89
N ILE A 29 41.55 -15.08 -14.16
CA ILE A 29 42.17 -16.25 -14.80
C ILE A 29 43.39 -15.74 -15.56
N ASN A 30 44.59 -15.92 -15.00
CA ASN A 30 45.83 -15.31 -15.50
C ASN A 30 46.21 -15.73 -16.95
N ASP A 31 45.77 -16.90 -17.41
CA ASP A 31 46.02 -17.40 -18.77
C ASP A 31 44.69 -17.59 -19.51
N SER A 32 43.93 -16.50 -19.67
CA SER A 32 42.59 -16.55 -20.26
C SER A 32 42.54 -16.32 -21.77
N GLN A 33 43.66 -15.93 -22.39
CA GLN A 33 43.70 -15.55 -23.80
C GLN A 33 43.33 -16.74 -24.70
N ASN A 34 42.47 -16.49 -25.69
CA ASN A 34 42.02 -17.48 -26.69
C ASN A 34 41.39 -18.76 -26.12
N LYS A 35 40.88 -18.71 -24.88
CA LYS A 35 40.17 -19.84 -24.25
C LYS A 35 38.67 -19.60 -24.21
N PHE A 36 37.92 -20.67 -24.43
CA PHE A 36 36.47 -20.68 -24.30
C PHE A 36 36.07 -21.17 -22.92
N TYR A 37 35.17 -20.44 -22.27
CA TYR A 37 34.62 -20.79 -20.98
C TYR A 37 33.13 -21.04 -21.10
N LYS A 38 32.63 -22.05 -20.39
CA LYS A 38 31.21 -22.27 -20.21
C LYS A 38 30.81 -21.67 -18.87
N PHE A 39 29.88 -20.72 -18.91
CA PHE A 39 29.18 -20.26 -17.73
C PHE A 39 27.92 -21.11 -17.55
N ARG A 40 27.75 -21.70 -16.38
CA ARG A 40 26.60 -22.53 -16.04
C ARG A 40 25.98 -22.00 -14.75
N ILE A 41 24.68 -21.73 -14.81
CA ILE A 41 23.86 -21.56 -13.61
C ILE A 41 22.99 -22.81 -13.51
N SER A 42 22.89 -23.38 -12.31
CA SER A 42 22.01 -24.49 -12.02
C SER A 42 21.28 -24.22 -10.72
N THR A 43 19.99 -24.52 -10.71
CA THR A 43 19.18 -24.58 -9.51
C THR A 43 18.68 -26.02 -9.38
N ASN A 44 19.12 -26.69 -8.32
CA ASN A 44 18.85 -28.12 -8.18
C ASN A 44 17.43 -28.39 -7.64
N ASP A 45 16.89 -27.43 -6.87
CA ASP A 45 15.68 -27.62 -6.07
C ASP A 45 14.59 -26.55 -6.34
N THR A 46 14.66 -25.82 -7.46
CA THR A 46 13.67 -24.76 -7.78
C THR A 46 12.52 -25.27 -8.64
N GLU A 47 11.29 -24.85 -8.34
CA GLU A 47 10.13 -25.10 -9.19
C GLU A 47 10.16 -24.30 -10.51
N PRO A 48 9.51 -24.79 -11.59
CA PRO A 48 9.37 -24.03 -12.84
C PRO A 48 8.76 -22.63 -12.60
N GLY A 49 9.48 -21.58 -13.01
CA GLY A 49 9.07 -20.17 -12.83
C GLY A 49 9.78 -19.42 -11.68
N GLN A 50 10.51 -20.13 -10.81
CA GLN A 50 11.38 -19.55 -9.77
C GLN A 50 12.88 -19.61 -10.17
N ALA A 51 13.14 -19.80 -11.46
CA ALA A 51 14.49 -19.98 -11.98
C ALA A 51 15.22 -18.63 -12.19
N PRO A 52 16.56 -18.63 -12.18
CA PRO A 52 17.37 -17.48 -12.55
C PRO A 52 16.98 -17.02 -13.96
N THR A 53 16.58 -15.75 -14.09
CA THR A 53 16.24 -15.17 -15.38
C THR A 53 17.43 -14.39 -15.91
N ILE A 54 17.73 -14.60 -17.19
CA ILE A 54 18.79 -13.90 -17.91
C ILE A 54 18.12 -12.95 -18.90
N TRP A 55 18.49 -11.67 -18.90
CA TRP A 55 18.07 -10.73 -19.93
C TRP A 55 19.23 -9.84 -20.35
N ALA A 56 19.13 -9.19 -21.51
CA ALA A 56 20.12 -8.23 -21.96
C ALA A 56 19.67 -6.81 -21.59
N SER A 57 20.53 -6.05 -20.90
CA SER A 57 20.28 -4.64 -20.59
C SER A 57 21.01 -3.73 -21.59
N THR A 58 20.28 -2.78 -22.17
CA THR A 58 20.81 -1.74 -23.06
C THR A 58 21.20 -0.47 -22.30
N THR A 59 20.81 -0.33 -21.03
CA THR A 59 21.06 0.85 -20.20
C THR A 59 22.31 0.72 -19.33
N GLN A 60 22.76 -0.52 -19.06
CA GLN A 60 23.92 -0.81 -18.21
C GLN A 60 25.04 -1.52 -19.01
N VAL A 61 25.54 -0.88 -20.07
CA VAL A 61 26.51 -1.49 -20.99
C VAL A 61 27.93 -1.47 -20.43
N TYR A 62 28.55 -2.65 -20.26
CA TYR A 62 29.95 -2.78 -19.88
C TYR A 62 30.90 -2.40 -21.03
N LYS A 63 31.48 -1.21 -20.96
CA LYS A 63 32.28 -0.61 -22.05
C LYS A 63 33.55 -1.37 -22.43
N LYS A 64 34.10 -2.23 -21.56
CA LYS A 64 35.33 -2.99 -21.83
C LYS A 64 35.06 -4.41 -22.37
N GLY A 65 33.81 -4.74 -22.67
CA GLY A 65 33.41 -6.04 -23.22
C GLY A 65 32.48 -5.90 -24.42
N ALA A 66 32.23 -7.02 -25.09
CA ALA A 66 31.25 -7.12 -26.17
C ALA A 66 30.42 -8.39 -25.97
N TYR A 67 29.10 -8.25 -26.01
CA TYR A 67 28.17 -9.36 -26.00
C TYR A 67 27.84 -9.75 -27.44
N TYR A 68 27.85 -11.05 -27.75
CA TYR A 68 27.46 -11.60 -29.04
C TYR A 68 26.38 -12.65 -28.82
N LEU A 69 25.31 -12.59 -29.63
CA LEU A 69 24.28 -13.62 -29.68
C LEU A 69 24.30 -14.23 -31.08
N ASN A 70 24.55 -15.54 -31.17
CA ASN A 70 24.70 -16.27 -32.44
C ASN A 70 25.72 -15.63 -33.40
N GLY A 71 26.84 -15.12 -32.85
CA GLY A 71 27.88 -14.46 -33.64
C GLY A 71 27.60 -13.00 -33.99
N ILE A 72 26.40 -12.47 -33.70
CA ILE A 72 26.04 -11.08 -33.97
C ILE A 72 26.30 -10.24 -32.72
N LYS A 73 27.11 -9.18 -32.85
CA LYS A 73 27.40 -8.24 -31.77
C LYS A 73 26.11 -7.54 -31.32
N GLN A 74 25.88 -7.52 -30.02
CA GLN A 74 24.74 -6.89 -29.38
C GLN A 74 25.18 -5.60 -28.66
N ASN A 75 24.38 -4.54 -28.77
CA ASN A 75 24.58 -3.31 -28.02
C ASN A 75 23.92 -3.39 -26.63
N ALA A 76 24.26 -4.44 -25.89
CA ALA A 76 23.70 -4.73 -24.57
C ALA A 76 24.71 -5.49 -23.71
N THR A 77 24.45 -5.58 -22.41
CA THR A 77 25.18 -6.46 -21.49
C THR A 77 24.23 -7.46 -20.88
N LEU A 78 24.69 -8.71 -20.75
CA LEU A 78 23.90 -9.77 -20.15
C LEU A 78 23.77 -9.51 -18.64
N MET A 79 22.53 -9.49 -18.17
CA MET A 79 22.15 -9.29 -16.77
C MET A 79 21.44 -10.52 -16.25
N PHE A 80 21.50 -10.71 -14.93
CA PHE A 80 20.92 -11.83 -14.23
C PHE A 80 20.20 -11.34 -12.96
N LYS A 81 19.05 -11.91 -12.67
CA LYS A 81 18.27 -11.73 -11.43
C LYS A 81 17.70 -13.08 -11.05
N VAL A 82 17.75 -13.34 -9.76
CA VAL A 82 16.96 -14.40 -9.16
C VAL A 82 15.68 -13.73 -8.68
N GLY A 83 14.55 -14.10 -9.27
CA GLY A 83 13.24 -13.74 -8.76
C GLY A 83 12.65 -14.98 -8.12
N TYR A 84 12.16 -14.85 -6.90
CA TYR A 84 11.30 -15.85 -6.29
C TYR A 84 9.90 -15.26 -6.12
N THR A 85 8.89 -16.09 -6.28
CA THR A 85 7.56 -15.78 -5.77
C THR A 85 7.60 -16.09 -4.27
N PRO A 86 7.40 -15.12 -3.38
CA PRO A 86 7.30 -15.37 -1.95
C PRO A 86 6.25 -16.46 -1.66
N GLU A 87 6.49 -17.31 -0.65
CA GLU A 87 5.58 -18.43 -0.31
C GLU A 87 4.17 -17.96 0.05
N ASN A 88 4.03 -16.74 0.56
CA ASN A 88 2.75 -16.11 0.91
C ASN A 88 1.97 -15.55 -0.29
N LEU A 89 2.54 -15.62 -1.51
CA LEU A 89 1.89 -15.15 -2.72
C LEU A 89 1.36 -16.32 -3.57
N VAL A 90 0.03 -16.43 -3.68
CA VAL A 90 -0.62 -17.43 -4.52
C VAL A 90 -0.93 -16.84 -5.89
N LYS A 91 -0.52 -17.52 -6.96
CA LYS A 91 -0.83 -17.08 -8.32
C LYS A 91 -2.33 -17.23 -8.61
N VAL A 92 -2.99 -16.12 -8.90
CA VAL A 92 -4.45 -16.07 -9.18
C VAL A 92 -4.73 -16.16 -10.67
N SER A 93 -4.02 -15.37 -11.49
CA SER A 93 -4.33 -15.22 -12.92
C SER A 93 -3.16 -14.67 -13.74
N TYR A 94 -3.35 -14.57 -15.05
CA TYR A 94 -2.46 -13.89 -16.00
C TYR A 94 -3.27 -12.95 -16.88
N LEU A 95 -2.92 -11.67 -16.91
CA LEU A 95 -3.65 -10.63 -17.63
C LEU A 95 -2.67 -9.57 -18.17
N ASN A 96 -2.85 -9.11 -19.41
CA ASN A 96 -2.05 -8.05 -20.03
C ASN A 96 -0.52 -8.28 -19.93
N ASP A 97 -0.10 -9.51 -20.19
CA ASP A 97 1.29 -9.95 -20.06
C ASP A 97 1.89 -9.82 -18.65
N GLN A 98 1.04 -9.87 -17.61
CA GLN A 98 1.44 -9.81 -16.21
C GLN A 98 0.79 -10.94 -15.40
N TYR A 99 1.54 -11.50 -14.44
CA TYR A 99 1.00 -12.44 -13.46
C TYR A 99 0.37 -11.69 -12.29
N ILE A 100 -0.82 -12.14 -11.90
CA ILE A 100 -1.55 -11.63 -10.74
C ILE A 100 -1.36 -12.64 -9.60
N TYR A 101 -0.95 -12.14 -8.44
CA TYR A 101 -0.79 -12.91 -7.22
C TYR A 101 -1.64 -12.31 -6.10
N GLU A 102 -2.16 -13.18 -5.23
CA GLU A 102 -2.85 -12.83 -3.99
C GLU A 102 -1.88 -12.98 -2.83
N ASN A 103 -1.80 -11.97 -1.97
CA ASN A 103 -1.05 -12.03 -0.73
C ASN A 103 -1.96 -12.55 0.39
N LEU A 104 -1.74 -13.79 0.82
CA LEU A 104 -2.54 -14.42 1.87
C LEU A 104 -2.30 -13.85 3.26
N GLU A 105 -1.22 -13.07 3.45
CA GLU A 105 -0.87 -12.40 4.70
C GLU A 105 -1.28 -10.91 4.70
N ALA A 106 -1.98 -10.45 3.66
CA ALA A 106 -2.51 -9.10 3.66
C ALA A 106 -3.55 -8.95 4.77
N LEU A 107 -3.38 -7.92 5.61
CA LEU A 107 -4.42 -7.55 6.56
C LEU A 107 -5.69 -7.13 5.80
N PRO A 108 -6.88 -7.45 6.33
CA PRO A 108 -8.11 -6.96 5.74
C PRO A 108 -8.15 -5.43 5.83
N ARG A 109 -8.94 -4.80 4.96
CA ARG A 109 -9.05 -3.33 4.89
C ARG A 109 -9.48 -2.70 6.22
N ALA A 110 -10.29 -3.41 7.00
CA ALA A 110 -10.62 -3.06 8.38
C ALA A 110 -10.23 -4.21 9.30
N TYR A 111 -9.47 -3.91 10.36
CA TYR A 111 -9.02 -4.90 11.33
C TYR A 111 -9.05 -4.33 12.75
N LEU A 112 -9.12 -5.25 13.72
CA LEU A 112 -9.20 -4.94 15.15
C LEU A 112 -7.88 -5.30 15.83
N ILE A 113 -7.42 -4.44 16.72
CA ILE A 113 -6.19 -4.59 17.50
C ILE A 113 -6.39 -4.07 18.92
N ASN A 114 -5.68 -4.67 19.87
CA ASN A 114 -5.78 -4.32 21.28
C ASN A 114 -4.57 -3.54 21.81
N GLN A 115 -3.48 -3.45 21.04
CA GLN A 115 -2.32 -2.66 21.42
C GLN A 115 -2.33 -1.33 20.66
N VAL A 116 -2.35 -0.24 21.40
CA VAL A 116 -2.27 1.10 20.84
C VAL A 116 -1.16 1.87 21.55
N LYS A 117 -0.22 2.40 20.78
CA LYS A 117 0.92 3.17 21.28
C LYS A 117 0.83 4.60 20.75
N PHE A 118 0.87 5.55 21.67
CA PHE A 118 1.01 6.96 21.32
C PHE A 118 2.48 7.27 21.00
N ILE A 119 2.72 7.91 19.86
CA ILE A 119 4.04 8.38 19.42
C ILE A 119 3.84 9.77 18.82
N GLU A 120 4.51 10.78 19.38
CA GLU A 120 4.41 12.16 18.90
C GLU A 120 5.12 12.39 17.56
N ASN A 121 6.23 11.69 17.32
CA ASN A 121 7.05 11.88 16.13
C ASN A 121 6.60 10.96 14.97
N PRO A 122 6.11 11.50 13.84
CA PRO A 122 5.68 10.69 12.70
C PRO A 122 6.81 9.84 12.09
N ASP A 123 8.07 10.29 12.14
CA ASP A 123 9.20 9.51 11.63
C ASP A 123 9.43 8.25 12.47
N GLU A 124 9.20 8.33 13.79
CA GLU A 124 9.29 7.18 14.68
C GLU A 124 8.16 6.18 14.41
N ILE A 125 6.94 6.67 14.10
CA ILE A 125 5.84 5.81 13.66
C ILE A 125 6.25 5.01 12.42
N LEU A 126 6.81 5.68 11.41
CA LEU A 126 7.23 5.02 10.16
C LEU A 126 8.34 3.98 10.39
N LEU A 127 9.31 4.28 11.26
CA LEU A 127 10.35 3.34 11.67
C LEU A 127 9.76 2.10 12.35
N GLN A 128 8.85 2.28 13.30
CA GLN A 128 8.20 1.18 14.01
C GLN A 128 7.33 0.31 13.09
N MET A 129 6.65 0.93 12.13
CA MET A 129 5.88 0.21 11.10
C MET A 129 6.79 -0.61 10.18
N ALA A 130 7.95 -0.08 9.79
CA ALA A 130 8.92 -0.78 8.95
C ALA A 130 9.55 -2.00 9.64
N GLU A 131 9.64 -1.98 10.97
CA GLU A 131 10.13 -3.10 11.80
C GLU A 131 9.06 -4.18 12.07
N GLY A 132 7.88 -4.08 11.44
CA GLY A 132 6.79 -5.06 11.54
C GLY A 132 5.72 -4.74 12.58
N GLY A 133 5.76 -3.55 13.19
CA GLY A 133 4.86 -3.16 14.28
C GLY A 133 3.39 -2.99 13.91
N ALA A 134 3.05 -2.82 12.62
CA ALA A 134 1.70 -2.46 12.19
C ALA A 134 0.66 -3.61 12.27
N TYR A 135 1.09 -4.86 12.45
CA TYR A 135 0.19 -6.03 12.47
C TYR A 135 -0.54 -6.21 13.80
N ASN A 136 0.12 -5.88 14.91
CA ASN A 136 -0.40 -6.11 16.27
C ASN A 136 -0.57 -4.83 17.07
N THR A 137 0.03 -3.72 16.64
CA THR A 137 -0.01 -2.43 17.34
C THR A 137 -0.43 -1.32 16.39
N ALA A 138 -1.36 -0.46 16.82
CA ALA A 138 -1.57 0.84 16.17
C ALA A 138 -0.69 1.88 16.82
N TYR A 139 -0.06 2.69 15.99
CA TYR A 139 0.63 3.89 16.40
C TYR A 139 -0.26 5.10 16.14
N ILE A 140 -0.48 5.94 17.13
CA ILE A 140 -1.33 7.13 17.03
C ILE A 140 -0.58 8.40 17.41
N GLU A 141 -0.91 9.49 16.74
CA GLU A 141 -0.29 10.81 16.94
C GLU A 141 -0.95 11.63 18.06
N GLU A 142 -2.02 11.11 18.67
CA GLU A 142 -2.77 11.78 19.74
C GLU A 142 -3.08 10.78 20.88
N PRO A 143 -2.99 11.18 22.15
CA PRO A 143 -3.27 10.28 23.26
C PRO A 143 -4.75 9.90 23.33
N ILE A 144 -5.03 8.64 23.67
CA ILE A 144 -6.38 8.17 23.98
C ILE A 144 -6.65 8.45 25.46
N ASN A 145 -7.66 9.28 25.75
CA ASN A 145 -8.07 9.63 27.13
C ASN A 145 -8.76 8.48 27.90
N SER A 146 -8.80 7.27 27.34
CA SER A 146 -9.54 6.14 27.89
C SER A 146 -8.63 5.21 28.68
N ASN A 147 -9.01 4.90 29.92
CA ASN A 147 -8.37 3.86 30.73
C ASN A 147 -8.35 2.52 29.96
N SER A 148 -7.12 2.08 29.68
CA SER A 148 -6.60 0.76 29.32
C SER A 148 -7.42 -0.10 28.34
N PHE A 149 -6.83 -0.36 27.17
CA PHE A 149 -7.10 -1.59 26.42
C PHE A 149 -6.69 -2.81 27.27
N SER A 150 -7.36 -3.95 27.14
CA SER A 150 -7.09 -5.13 27.97
C SER A 150 -5.69 -5.68 27.70
N ASN A 151 -4.80 -5.60 28.69
CA ASN A 151 -3.38 -5.96 28.54
C ASN A 151 -3.12 -7.48 28.45
N ASN A 152 -4.11 -8.36 28.65
CA ASN A 152 -3.85 -9.75 29.01
C ASN A 152 -4.69 -10.84 28.30
N GLN A 153 -5.36 -10.54 27.19
CA GLN A 153 -6.03 -11.60 26.42
C GLN A 153 -5.63 -11.51 24.95
N THR A 154 -5.28 -12.67 24.39
CA THR A 154 -5.29 -12.87 22.93
C THR A 154 -6.68 -12.45 22.46
N PRO A 155 -6.79 -11.41 21.62
CA PRO A 155 -8.07 -10.83 21.30
C PRO A 155 -8.89 -11.91 20.59
N LYS A 156 -10.00 -12.32 21.19
CA LYS A 156 -10.98 -13.15 20.52
C LYS A 156 -11.85 -12.19 19.71
N ILE A 157 -11.35 -11.90 18.51
CA ILE A 157 -11.96 -11.00 17.54
C ILE A 157 -13.15 -11.71 16.93
N ILE A 158 -14.36 -11.13 17.06
CA ILE A 158 -15.53 -11.59 16.32
C ILE A 158 -15.69 -10.67 15.11
N GLY A 159 -14.67 -10.71 14.24
CA GLY A 159 -14.67 -10.22 12.86
C GLY A 159 -15.03 -8.75 12.58
N VAL A 160 -14.87 -8.40 11.31
CA VAL A 160 -15.54 -7.25 10.68
C VAL A 160 -16.43 -7.85 9.59
N GLU A 161 -17.73 -7.54 9.65
CA GLU A 161 -18.74 -8.09 8.75
C GLU A 161 -19.51 -6.97 8.03
N ASN A 162 -20.28 -7.34 7.01
CA ASN A 162 -21.18 -6.43 6.27
C ASN A 162 -20.51 -5.12 5.80
N PHE A 163 -19.25 -5.22 5.37
CA PHE A 163 -18.47 -4.08 4.88
C PHE A 163 -19.03 -3.55 3.55
N THR A 164 -19.46 -2.29 3.53
CA THR A 164 -19.90 -1.60 2.31
C THR A 164 -19.21 -0.24 2.17
N ASP A 165 -18.90 0.12 0.93
CA ASP A 165 -18.19 1.36 0.58
C ASP A 165 -18.92 2.06 -0.58
N HIS A 166 -19.39 3.28 -0.32
CA HIS A 166 -20.03 4.16 -1.31
C HIS A 166 -19.17 5.39 -1.62
N GLY A 167 -17.87 5.35 -1.32
CA GLY A 167 -16.90 6.42 -1.55
C GLY A 167 -16.93 7.51 -0.47
N ASN A 168 -18.12 8.07 -0.18
CA ASN A 168 -18.30 9.08 0.88
C ASN A 168 -18.84 8.50 2.19
N LYS A 169 -19.14 7.19 2.22
CA LYS A 169 -19.68 6.49 3.36
C LYS A 169 -19.18 5.05 3.36
N ILE A 170 -18.64 4.61 4.49
CA ILE A 170 -18.22 3.24 4.73
C ILE A 170 -18.99 2.74 5.93
N THR A 171 -19.58 1.55 5.85
CA THR A 171 -20.25 0.91 6.99
C THR A 171 -19.77 -0.50 7.18
N MET A 172 -19.73 -0.95 8.43
CA MET A 172 -19.37 -2.31 8.81
C MET A 172 -20.03 -2.67 10.14
N GLU A 173 -20.16 -3.95 10.40
CA GLU A 173 -20.56 -4.50 11.69
C GLU A 173 -19.34 -5.12 12.34
N VAL A 174 -19.20 -4.90 13.65
CA VAL A 174 -18.11 -5.48 14.44
C VAL A 174 -18.67 -6.10 15.69
N ASN A 175 -18.04 -7.19 16.12
CA ASN A 175 -18.32 -7.80 17.41
C ASN A 175 -17.01 -8.02 18.15
N VAL A 176 -16.92 -7.46 19.36
CA VAL A 176 -15.70 -7.47 20.16
C VAL A 176 -16.00 -7.86 21.59
N ILE A 177 -15.16 -8.72 22.16
CA ILE A 177 -15.34 -9.26 23.52
C ILE A 177 -14.77 -8.31 24.59
N ASP A 178 -13.94 -7.37 24.16
CA ASP A 178 -13.34 -6.33 24.98
C ASP A 178 -13.16 -5.06 24.15
N LYS A 179 -12.78 -3.96 24.80
CA LYS A 179 -12.49 -2.71 24.12
C LYS A 179 -11.33 -2.92 23.13
N GLN A 180 -11.57 -2.63 21.87
CA GLN A 180 -10.61 -2.77 20.77
C GLN A 180 -10.38 -1.44 20.07
N PHE A 181 -9.31 -1.37 19.30
CA PHE A 181 -9.06 -0.28 18.36
C PHE A 181 -9.25 -0.82 16.94
N LEU A 182 -10.17 -0.23 16.20
CA LEU A 182 -10.38 -0.56 14.80
C LEU A 182 -9.49 0.32 13.95
N VAL A 183 -8.71 -0.30 13.06
CA VAL A 183 -7.97 0.41 12.01
C VAL A 183 -8.67 0.16 10.68
N LEU A 184 -8.93 1.24 9.96
CA LEU A 184 -9.40 1.22 8.57
C LEU A 184 -8.27 1.74 7.68
N THR A 185 -7.77 0.91 6.76
CA THR A 185 -6.60 1.18 5.89
C THR A 185 -6.91 2.16 4.75
N ASP A 186 -7.67 3.20 5.05
CA ASP A 186 -7.98 4.31 4.16
C ASP A 186 -7.34 5.59 4.68
N ASN A 187 -6.88 6.44 3.77
CA ASN A 187 -6.18 7.68 4.11
C ASN A 187 -6.98 8.59 5.07
N TYR A 188 -6.40 8.96 6.20
CA TYR A 188 -6.94 9.88 7.18
C TYR A 188 -7.02 11.30 6.59
N LEU A 189 -8.23 11.88 6.64
CA LEU A 189 -8.49 13.29 6.37
C LEU A 189 -9.37 13.83 7.49
N GLU A 190 -9.19 15.10 7.85
CA GLU A 190 -9.88 15.76 8.96
C GLU A 190 -11.42 15.76 8.79
N ASP A 191 -11.89 15.78 7.55
CA ASP A 191 -13.32 15.81 7.20
C ASP A 191 -14.04 14.45 7.32
N TRP A 192 -13.38 13.41 7.85
CA TRP A 192 -14.03 12.13 8.14
C TRP A 192 -14.58 12.08 9.56
N THR A 193 -15.88 11.82 9.68
CA THR A 193 -16.56 11.58 10.96
C THR A 193 -16.89 10.10 11.09
N ALA A 194 -16.69 9.52 12.28
CA ALA A 194 -17.09 8.16 12.58
C ALA A 194 -18.25 8.11 13.56
N TYR A 195 -19.06 7.06 13.46
CA TYR A 195 -20.20 6.79 14.31
C TYR A 195 -20.20 5.34 14.76
N ILE A 196 -20.50 5.10 16.04
CA ILE A 196 -20.77 3.79 16.63
C ILE A 196 -22.22 3.79 17.07
N ASP A 197 -23.04 2.92 16.49
CA ASP A 197 -24.49 2.85 16.72
C ASP A 197 -25.19 4.21 16.55
N GLY A 198 -24.73 4.98 15.56
CA GLY A 198 -25.24 6.31 15.25
C GLY A 198 -24.73 7.44 16.16
N LYS A 199 -23.91 7.14 17.18
CA LYS A 199 -23.28 8.15 18.04
C LYS A 199 -21.89 8.49 17.53
N GLU A 200 -21.61 9.77 17.38
CA GLU A 200 -20.32 10.27 16.90
C GLU A 200 -19.17 9.83 17.82
N THR A 201 -18.06 9.41 17.22
CA THR A 201 -16.83 9.03 17.91
C THR A 201 -15.62 9.69 17.25
N LYS A 202 -14.57 9.90 18.02
CA LYS A 202 -13.33 10.51 17.53
C LYS A 202 -12.62 9.57 16.57
N VAL A 203 -12.25 10.10 15.40
CA VAL A 203 -11.33 9.44 14.46
C VAL A 203 -9.90 9.84 14.82
N TYR A 204 -9.03 8.86 14.97
CA TYR A 204 -7.61 9.02 15.19
C TYR A 204 -6.86 8.77 13.89
N ARG A 205 -5.76 9.50 13.68
CA ARG A 205 -4.76 9.10 12.70
C ARG A 205 -3.95 7.93 13.28
N ALA A 206 -4.08 6.78 12.64
CA ALA A 206 -3.44 5.53 13.02
C ALA A 206 -2.39 5.15 11.97
N ASN A 207 -1.27 4.57 12.40
CA ASN A 207 -0.23 4.05 11.51
C ASN A 207 0.15 5.07 10.42
N TYR A 208 0.39 6.31 10.85
CA TYR A 208 0.76 7.48 10.05
C TYR A 208 -0.32 8.00 9.08
N ILE A 209 -1.05 7.12 8.38
CA ILE A 209 -1.95 7.51 7.28
C ILE A 209 -3.35 6.92 7.40
N PHE A 210 -3.60 5.97 8.28
CA PHE A 210 -4.89 5.28 8.37
C PHE A 210 -5.83 5.94 9.37
N LYS A 211 -7.11 5.58 9.28
CA LYS A 211 -8.12 5.97 10.27
C LYS A 211 -8.19 4.93 11.37
N GLY A 212 -8.37 5.39 12.59
CA GLY A 212 -8.61 4.51 13.73
C GLY A 212 -9.72 5.02 14.63
N ILE A 213 -10.46 4.11 15.26
CA ILE A 213 -11.46 4.45 16.27
C ILE A 213 -11.39 3.48 17.45
N VAL A 214 -11.78 3.95 18.62
CA VAL A 214 -11.95 3.11 19.80
C VAL A 214 -13.33 2.47 19.75
N VAL A 215 -13.39 1.14 19.75
CA VAL A 215 -14.62 0.35 19.74
C VAL A 215 -14.83 -0.24 21.15
N PRO A 216 -15.96 0.05 21.81
CA PRO A 216 -16.28 -0.57 23.10
C PRO A 216 -16.64 -2.06 22.95
N GLU A 217 -16.67 -2.80 24.06
CA GLU A 217 -17.12 -4.19 24.10
C GLU A 217 -18.56 -4.32 23.61
N GLY A 218 -18.82 -5.32 22.76
CA GLY A 218 -20.15 -5.66 22.26
C GLY A 218 -20.25 -5.74 20.74
N GLU A 219 -21.49 -5.85 20.27
CA GLU A 219 -21.86 -5.78 18.85
C GLU A 219 -22.19 -4.34 18.49
N HIS A 220 -21.55 -3.83 17.44
CA HIS A 220 -21.67 -2.43 17.03
C HIS A 220 -21.77 -2.28 15.52
N SER A 221 -22.62 -1.34 15.10
CA SER A 221 -22.61 -0.83 13.73
C SER A 221 -21.71 0.39 13.64
N ILE A 222 -20.66 0.29 12.81
CA ILE A 222 -19.70 1.36 12.58
C ILE A 222 -20.00 2.02 11.25
N THR A 223 -20.01 3.35 11.23
CA THR A 223 -20.15 4.15 10.02
C THR A 223 -19.10 5.24 9.98
N PHE A 224 -18.30 5.29 8.92
CA PHE A 224 -17.48 6.44 8.56
C PHE A 224 -18.21 7.25 7.48
N LYS A 225 -18.23 8.57 7.60
CA LYS A 225 -18.76 9.49 6.59
C LYS A 225 -17.79 10.61 6.31
N TYR A 226 -17.65 10.95 5.04
CA TYR A 226 -16.91 12.13 4.61
C TYR A 226 -17.86 13.33 4.60
N GLU A 227 -17.67 14.25 5.55
CA GLU A 227 -18.57 15.39 5.80
C GLU A 227 -17.80 16.73 5.82
N PRO A 228 -17.22 17.16 4.69
CA PRO A 228 -16.38 18.35 4.65
C PRO A 228 -17.14 19.63 5.01
N GLU A 229 -16.60 20.42 5.92
CA GLU A 229 -17.24 21.66 6.39
C GLU A 229 -17.49 22.65 5.24
N TYR A 230 -16.54 22.73 4.30
CA TYR A 230 -16.60 23.63 3.14
C TYR A 230 -17.76 23.32 2.19
N LEU A 231 -18.30 22.10 2.19
CA LEU A 231 -19.45 21.76 1.36
C LEU A 231 -20.73 22.44 1.86
N LYS A 232 -20.88 22.57 3.19
CA LYS A 232 -21.98 23.33 3.81
C LYS A 232 -21.85 24.81 3.48
N ILE A 233 -20.64 25.37 3.60
CA ILE A 233 -20.36 26.78 3.31
C ILE A 233 -20.61 27.10 1.83
N SER A 234 -20.08 26.29 0.92
CA SER A 234 -20.22 26.51 -0.53
C SER A 234 -21.67 26.43 -0.99
N LEU A 235 -22.49 25.56 -0.38
CA LEU A 235 -23.93 25.49 -0.66
C LEU A 235 -24.64 26.79 -0.24
N VAL A 236 -24.36 27.31 0.96
CA VAL A 236 -24.94 28.58 1.44
C VAL A 236 -24.54 29.74 0.51
N VAL A 237 -23.26 29.84 0.17
CA VAL A 237 -22.75 30.88 -0.74
C VAL A 237 -23.42 30.77 -2.12
N SER A 238 -23.53 29.56 -2.66
CA SER A 238 -24.16 29.34 -3.98
C SER A 238 -25.63 29.78 -3.99
N VAL A 239 -26.38 29.47 -2.93
CA VAL A 239 -27.78 29.89 -2.80
C VAL A 239 -27.89 31.41 -2.72
N LEU A 240 -27.02 32.08 -1.96
CA LEU A 240 -27.02 33.54 -1.86
C LEU A 240 -26.74 34.21 -3.22
N PHE A 241 -25.72 33.76 -3.95
CA PHE A 241 -25.42 34.27 -5.29
C PHE A 241 -26.56 34.03 -6.28
N TYR A 242 -27.21 32.86 -6.20
CA TYR A 242 -28.37 32.55 -7.03
C TYR A 242 -29.54 33.51 -6.78
N LEU A 243 -29.85 33.78 -5.50
CA LEU A 243 -30.91 34.73 -5.12
C LEU A 243 -30.59 36.17 -5.53
N ILE A 244 -29.33 36.61 -5.38
CA ILE A 244 -28.87 37.92 -5.86
C ILE A 244 -29.04 38.03 -7.38
N GLY A 245 -28.64 36.98 -8.12
CA GLY A 245 -28.80 36.91 -9.57
C GLY A 245 -30.25 37.04 -10.02
N ILE A 246 -31.18 36.34 -9.36
CA ILE A 246 -32.62 36.46 -9.59
C ILE A 246 -33.10 37.88 -9.29
N GLY A 247 -32.69 38.47 -8.16
CA GLY A 247 -33.05 39.83 -7.79
C GLY A 247 -32.61 40.86 -8.85
N CYS A 248 -31.35 40.78 -9.29
CA CYS A 248 -30.82 41.62 -10.36
C CYS A 248 -31.58 41.43 -11.68
N PHE A 249 -31.88 40.18 -12.06
CA PHE A 249 -32.64 39.90 -13.28
C PHE A 249 -34.05 40.51 -13.24
N ILE A 250 -34.76 40.37 -12.11
CA ILE A 250 -36.08 40.96 -11.92
C ILE A 250 -36.01 42.48 -12.03
N ILE A 251 -35.06 43.14 -11.34
CA ILE A 251 -34.90 44.60 -11.39
C ILE A 251 -34.63 45.09 -12.83
N LEU A 252 -33.72 44.44 -13.55
CA LEU A 252 -33.41 44.79 -14.94
C LEU A 252 -34.61 44.56 -15.86
N SER A 253 -35.40 43.51 -15.64
CA SER A 253 -36.61 43.22 -16.42
C SER A 253 -37.71 44.27 -16.21
N LEU A 254 -37.87 44.75 -14.96
CA LEU A 254 -38.80 45.82 -14.62
C LEU A 254 -38.35 47.15 -15.25
N GLN A 255 -37.07 47.50 -15.15
CA GLN A 255 -36.51 48.70 -15.77
C GLN A 255 -36.71 48.72 -17.30
N LYS A 256 -36.52 47.58 -17.99
CA LYS A 256 -36.80 47.47 -19.43
C LYS A 256 -38.28 47.68 -19.75
N ARG A 257 -39.21 47.11 -18.97
CA ARG A 257 -40.66 47.30 -19.17
C ARG A 257 -41.09 48.75 -18.99
N PHE A 258 -40.57 49.47 -17.99
CA PHE A 258 -40.87 50.89 -17.80
C PHE A 258 -40.31 51.77 -18.93
N ARG A 259 -39.11 51.47 -19.46
CA ARG A 259 -38.52 52.21 -20.58
C ARG A 259 -39.30 52.08 -21.90
N ILE A 260 -39.95 50.95 -22.16
CA ILE A 260 -40.72 50.72 -23.40
C ILE A 260 -42.07 51.46 -23.39
N LYS A 261 -42.64 51.76 -22.22
CA LYS A 261 -43.94 52.44 -22.08
C LYS A 261 -43.89 53.97 -22.22
N ILE A 262 -42.71 54.58 -22.25
CA ILE A 262 -42.50 56.05 -22.26
C ILE A 262 -42.13 56.57 -23.68
N ARG A 263 -42.18 55.71 -24.70
CA ARG A 263 -41.96 56.06 -26.11
C ARG A 263 -43.23 55.82 -26.91
#